data_AF-A0A239IDJ7-F1
#
_entry.id   AF-A0A239IDJ7-F1
#
_cell.length_a   1.000
_cell.length_b   1.000
_cell.length_c   1.000
_cell.angle_alpha   90.00
_cell.angle_beta   90.00
_cell.angle_gamma   90.00
#
_symmetry.space_group_name_H-M   'P 1'
#
loop_
_entity.id
_entity.type
_entity.pdbx_description
1 polymer ?
#
loop_
_entity_poly.entity_id
_entity_poly.type
_entity_poly.pdbx_seq_one_letter_code
_entity_poly.pdbx_strand_id
1 'polypeptide(L)' 'MLQGFFGSIFLEFIGALARWCFTVVINFFKGEDTKSFKEVWTGNRKLSKSDSFMYSTSNIIIGIFVVLLLCYLVLWLER' A
#
# COMPACT_ATOMS: atom_id res chain seq x y z
N MET A 1 15.86 -0.28 -16.90
CA MET A 1 16.15 -0.28 -15.44
C MET A 1 15.41 0.83 -14.71
N LEU A 2 15.50 2.10 -15.14
CA LEU A 2 14.75 3.22 -14.51
C LEU A 2 13.23 2.99 -14.46
N GLN A 3 12.62 2.52 -15.55
CA GLN A 3 11.17 2.32 -15.63
C GLN A 3 10.65 1.26 -14.64
N GLY A 4 11.42 0.19 -14.42
CA GLY A 4 11.10 -0.85 -13.42
C GLY A 4 11.26 -0.37 -11.98
N PHE A 5 12.22 0.52 -11.73
CA PHE A 5 12.42 1.14 -10.43
C PHE A 5 11.26 2.09 -10.07
N PHE A 6 10.83 2.93 -11.03
CA PHE A 6 9.65 3.79 -10.88
C PHE A 6 8.37 2.98 -10.69
N GLY A 7 8.17 1.90 -11.44
CA GLY A 7 7.01 1.01 -11.27
C GLY A 7 6.97 0.35 -9.89
N SER A 8 8.11 -0.11 -9.39
CA SER A 8 8.21 -0.71 -8.05
C SER A 8 7.85 0.29 -6.94
N ILE A 9 8.41 1.51 -7.00
CA ILE A 9 8.10 2.57 -6.02
C ILE A 9 6.61 2.96 -6.09
N PHE A 10 6.05 3.04 -7.29
CA PHE A 10 4.64 3.37 -7.48
C PHE A 10 3.71 2.28 -6.89
N LEU A 11 4.01 1.00 -7.12
CA LEU A 11 3.26 -0.11 -6.54
C LEU A 11 3.42 -0.16 -5.02
N GLU A 12 4.62 0.07 -4.50
CA GLU A 12 4.84 0.18 -3.05
C GLU A 12 4.01 1.32 -2.45
N PHE A 13 3.94 2.47 -3.13
CA PHE A 13 3.13 3.62 -2.72
C PHE A 13 1.63 3.30 -2.72
N ILE A 14 1.10 2.70 -3.80
CA ILE A 14 -0.31 2.28 -3.86
C ILE A 14 -0.62 1.29 -2.74
N GLY A 15 0.25 0.31 -2.51
CA GLY A 15 0.05 -0.67 -1.45
C GLY A 15 0.07 -0.06 -0.05
N ALA A 16 0.99 0.86 0.21
CA ALA A 16 1.04 1.59 1.47
C ALA A 16 -0.18 2.48 1.66
N LEU A 17 -0.66 3.13 0.58
CA LEU A 17 -1.88 3.92 0.60
C LEU A 17 -3.11 3.07 0.91
N ALA A 18 -3.25 1.92 0.24
CA ALA A 18 -4.33 0.97 0.50
C ALA A 18 -4.30 0.49 1.95
N ARG A 19 -3.12 0.10 2.46
CA ARG A 19 -2.93 -0.31 3.87
C ARG A 19 -3.30 0.81 4.85
N TRP A 20 -2.93 2.05 4.54
CA TRP A 20 -3.31 3.20 5.35
C TRP A 20 -4.82 3.40 5.33
N CYS A 21 -5.48 3.38 4.17
CA CYS A 21 -6.93 3.46 4.06
C CYS A 21 -7.63 2.36 4.86
N PHE A 22 -7.18 1.10 4.77
CA PHE A 22 -7.72 0.01 5.59
C PHE A 22 -7.55 0.28 7.10
N THR A 23 -6.39 0.77 7.51
CA THR A 23 -6.13 1.10 8.92
C THR A 23 -7.01 2.24 9.39
N VAL A 24 -7.23 3.26 8.55
CA VAL A 24 -8.13 4.39 8.83
C VAL A 24 -9.56 3.89 9.00
N VAL A 25 -10.05 3.06 8.08
CA VAL A 25 -11.40 2.50 8.15
C VAL A 25 -11.58 1.65 9.40
N ILE A 26 -10.64 0.76 9.70
CA ILE A 26 -10.71 -0.11 10.89
C ILE A 26 -10.68 0.72 12.18
N ASN A 27 -9.77 1.68 12.29
CA ASN A 27 -9.66 2.51 13.50
C ASN A 27 -10.85 3.46 13.66
N PHE A 28 -11.42 3.95 12.56
CA PHE A 28 -12.67 4.71 12.57
C PHE A 28 -13.83 3.88 13.16
N PHE A 29 -13.97 2.61 12.75
CA PHE A 29 -14.98 1.72 13.33
C PHE A 29 -14.71 1.35 14.79
N LYS A 30 -13.44 1.35 15.23
CA LYS A 30 -13.05 1.05 16.60
C LYS A 30 -13.04 2.29 17.52
N GLY A 31 -13.17 3.50 16.98
CA GLY A 31 -13.02 4.74 17.73
C GLY A 31 -11.58 4.99 18.22
N GLU A 32 -10.58 4.38 17.58
CA GLU A 32 -9.16 4.54 17.90
C GLU A 32 -8.51 5.64 17.06
N ASP A 33 -7.44 6.24 17.58
CA ASP A 33 -6.66 7.22 16.82
C ASP A 33 -6.05 6.61 15.56
N THR A 34 -6.23 7.29 14.43
CA THR A 34 -5.69 6.88 13.14
C THR A 34 -4.26 7.34 12.97
N LYS A 35 -3.36 6.41 12.68
CA LYS A 35 -1.96 6.73 12.33
C LYS A 35 -1.90 7.58 11.06
N SER A 36 -0.97 8.53 11.04
CA SER A 36 -0.76 9.36 9.86
C SER A 36 -0.20 8.53 8.70
N PHE A 37 -0.52 8.91 7.46
CA PHE A 37 0.04 8.23 6.28
C PHE A 37 1.58 8.21 6.32
N LYS A 38 2.18 9.31 6.80
CA LYS A 38 3.63 9.42 7.00
C LYS A 38 4.15 8.35 7.95
N GLU A 39 3.44 8.02 9.02
CA GLU A 39 3.84 6.93 9.93
C GLU A 39 3.73 5.56 9.27
N VAL A 40 2.70 5.31 8.45
CA VAL A 40 2.56 4.03 7.74
C VAL A 40 3.64 3.86 6.66
N TRP A 41 4.02 4.96 6.00
CA TRP A 41 5.06 5.00 4.97
C TRP A 41 6.48 4.96 5.55
N THR A 42 6.72 5.68 6.64
CA THR A 42 8.06 5.93 7.19
C THR A 42 8.36 5.06 8.41
N GLY A 43 7.35 4.73 9.22
CA GLY A 43 7.49 4.13 10.55
C GLY A 43 8.18 2.78 10.56
N ASN A 44 8.04 1.99 9.49
CA ASN A 44 8.64 0.66 9.41
C ASN A 44 10.02 0.61 8.75
N ARG A 45 10.55 1.75 8.29
CA ARG A 45 11.96 1.85 7.86
C ARG A 45 12.95 1.82 9.03
N LYS A 46 12.46 1.83 10.28
CA LYS A 46 13.24 1.65 11.52
C LYS A 46 13.43 0.18 11.94
N LEU A 47 12.77 -0.77 11.27
CA LEU A 47 12.95 -2.20 11.52
C LEU A 47 14.25 -2.71 10.86
N SER A 48 14.71 -3.92 11.20
CA SER A 48 15.94 -4.50 10.64
C SER A 48 15.91 -4.47 9.09
N LYS A 49 17.08 -4.47 8.43
CA LYS A 49 17.15 -4.48 6.96
C LYS A 49 16.28 -5.57 6.31
N SER A 50 16.15 -6.73 6.96
CA SER A 50 15.32 -7.85 6.49
C SER A 50 13.82 -7.52 6.57
N ASP A 51 13.37 -6.95 7.70
CA ASP A 51 11.96 -6.63 7.93
C ASP A 51 11.48 -5.49 7.03
N SER A 52 12.36 -4.51 6.78
CA SER A 52 12.09 -3.40 5.86
C SER A 52 11.86 -3.90 4.44
N PHE A 53 12.65 -4.89 3.99
CA PHE A 53 12.51 -5.48 2.65
C PHE A 53 11.22 -6.32 2.52
N MET A 54 10.89 -7.13 3.53
CA MET A 54 9.63 -7.87 3.56
C MET A 54 8.42 -6.93 3.58
N TYR A 55 8.50 -5.80 4.29
CA TYR A 55 7.44 -4.81 4.35
C TYR A 55 7.22 -4.11 3.01
N SER A 56 8.28 -3.65 2.34
CA SER A 56 8.21 -3.06 0.99
C SER A 56 7.63 -4.07 -0.01
N THR A 57 8.08 -5.32 0.03
CA THR A 57 7.54 -6.40 -0.82
C THR A 57 6.05 -6.65 -0.55
N SER A 58 5.63 -6.68 0.72
CA SER A 58 4.22 -6.83 1.10
C SER A 58 3.36 -5.67 0.55
N ASN A 59 3.85 -4.43 0.63
CA ASN A 59 3.15 -3.29 0.05
C ASN A 59 3.09 -3.42 -1.47
N ILE A 60 4.16 -3.80 -2.16
CA ILE A 60 4.14 -4.01 -3.62
C ILE A 60 3.08 -5.06 -4.01
N ILE A 61 3.00 -6.18 -3.30
CA ILE A 61 1.99 -7.23 -3.56
C ILE A 61 0.57 -6.69 -3.38
N ILE A 62 0.31 -5.95 -2.29
CA ILE A 62 -0.98 -5.30 -2.06
C ILE A 62 -1.28 -4.30 -3.17
N GLY A 63 -0.28 -3.51 -3.59
CA GLY A 63 -0.39 -2.55 -4.67
C GLY A 63 -0.78 -3.20 -6.00
N ILE A 64 -0.15 -4.33 -6.35
CA ILE A 64 -0.51 -5.12 -7.54
C ILE A 64 -1.97 -5.58 -7.45
N PHE A 65 -2.38 -6.13 -6.31
CA PHE A 65 -3.76 -6.60 -6.13
C PHE A 65 -4.79 -5.47 -6.29
N VAL A 66 -4.50 -4.29 -5.72
CA VAL A 66 -5.36 -3.10 -5.85
C VAL A 66 -5.44 -2.64 -7.30
N VAL A 67 -4.31 -2.56 -8.02
CA VAL A 67 -4.31 -2.18 -9.44
C VAL A 67 -5.13 -3.16 -10.28
N LEU A 68 -4.94 -4.46 -10.09
CA LEU A 68 -5.71 -5.49 -10.80
C LEU A 68 -7.21 -5.39 -10.51
N LEU A 69 -7.59 -5.15 -9.24
CA LEU A 69 -8.98 -4.95 -8.85
C LEU A 69 -9.59 -3.73 -9.54
N LEU A 70 -8.87 -2.61 -9.59
CA LEU A 70 -9.31 -1.41 -10.28
C LEU A 70 -9.48 -1.65 -11.79
N CYS A 71 -8.52 -2.32 -12.44
CA CYS A 71 -8.64 -2.71 -13.84
C CYS A 71 -9.88 -3.58 -14.09
N TYR A 72 -10.13 -4.56 -13.22
CA TYR A 72 -11.33 -5.40 -13.31
C TYR A 72 -12.62 -4.58 -13.17
N LEU A 73 -12.70 -3.67 -12.20
CA LEU A 73 -13.87 -2.82 -11.99
C LEU A 73 -14.15 -1.90 -13.18
N VAL A 74 -13.11 -1.33 -13.78
CA VAL A 74 -13.24 -0.49 -14.98
C VAL A 74 -13.80 -1.30 -16.15
N LEU A 75 -13.22 -2.47 -16.43
CA LEU A 75 -13.69 -3.35 -17.50
C LEU A 75 -15.13 -3.86 -17.26
N TRP A 76 -15.51 -4.01 -16.00
CA TRP A 76 -16.88 -4.40 -15.62
C TRP A 76 -17.87 -3.24 -15.79
N LEU A 77 -17.47 -2.00 -15.45
CA LEU A 77 -18.32 -0.81 -15.59
C LEU A 77 -18.59 -0.46 -17.07
N GLU A 78 -17.62 -0.73 -17.95
CA GLU A 78 -17.77 -0.49 -19.39
C GLU A 78 -18.60 -1.57 -20.13
N ARG A 79 -19.05 -2.60 -19.42
CA ARG A 79 -19.82 -3.73 -19.98
C ARG A 79 -21.31 -3.64 -19.64
#